data_AF-K1RJU2-F1
#
_entry.id   AF-K1RJU2-F1
#
_cell.length_a   1.000
_cell.length_b   1.000
_cell.length_c   1.000
_cell.angle_alpha   90.00
_cell.angle_beta   90.00
_cell.angle_gamma   90.00
#
_symmetry.space_group_name_H-M   'P 1'
#
loop_
_entity.id
_entity.type
_entity.pdbx_description
1 polymer ?
#
loop_
_entity_poly.entity_id
_entity_poly.type
_entity_poly.pdbx_seq_one_letter_code
_entity_poly.pdbx_strand_id
1 'polypeptide(L)'
;MEEILENKCVHVPVFQEKLRTAKQSTTFVEATFNNEWGSALDRKGTQNTKPEHWPGSNTLGVLLKKISKKVRKRKLSDSANRKQKQNNREQSRQRNIVQMLKELRTASDSDVSGCNPDSESSEEEK
;
A
#
# COMPACT_ATOMS: atom_id res chain seq x y z
N MET A 1 27.07 -6.86 2.62
CA MET A 1 26.17 -8.04 2.52
C MET A 1 24.68 -7.69 2.56
N GLU A 2 24.20 -6.85 3.49
CA GLU A 2 22.76 -6.47 3.56
C GLU A 2 22.26 -5.90 2.22
N GLU A 3 22.98 -4.93 1.64
CA GLU A 3 22.64 -4.34 0.33
C GLU A 3 22.49 -5.37 -0.79
N ILE A 4 23.39 -6.36 -0.85
CA ILE A 4 23.33 -7.44 -1.85
C ILE A 4 22.05 -8.26 -1.69
N LEU A 5 21.67 -8.58 -0.45
CA LEU A 5 20.43 -9.32 -0.17
C LEU A 5 19.18 -8.48 -0.49
N GLU A 6 19.23 -7.16 -0.27
CA GLU A 6 18.17 -6.25 -0.64
C GLU A 6 18.01 -6.14 -2.15
N ASN A 7 19.10 -5.97 -2.88
CA ASN A 7 19.10 -5.98 -4.35
C ASN A 7 18.60 -7.32 -4.90
N LYS A 8 18.97 -8.45 -4.26
CA LYS A 8 18.43 -9.76 -4.62
C LYS A 8 16.91 -9.83 -4.47
N CYS A 9 16.32 -9.16 -3.47
CA CYS A 9 14.86 -9.06 -3.34
C CYS A 9 14.20 -8.23 -4.44
N VAL A 10 14.93 -7.33 -5.09
CA VAL A 10 14.42 -6.53 -6.22
C VAL A 10 14.51 -7.35 -7.51
N HIS A 11 15.62 -8.03 -7.73
CA HIS A 11 15.90 -8.69 -9.00
C HIS A 11 15.43 -10.15 -9.09
N VAL A 12 15.17 -10.82 -7.96
CA VAL A 12 14.76 -12.23 -7.93
C VAL A 12 13.38 -12.37 -7.28
N PRO A 13 12.28 -12.36 -8.08
CA PRO A 13 10.91 -12.37 -7.55
C PRO A 13 10.61 -13.55 -6.63
N VAL A 14 11.10 -14.75 -6.97
CA VAL A 14 10.90 -15.96 -6.17
C VAL A 14 11.53 -15.82 -4.78
N PHE A 15 12.71 -15.19 -4.69
CA PHE A 15 13.40 -14.96 -3.42
C PHE A 15 12.61 -13.97 -2.55
N GLN A 16 12.16 -12.86 -3.15
CA GLN A 16 11.31 -11.89 -2.49
C GLN A 16 10.03 -12.53 -1.97
N GLU A 17 9.38 -13.37 -2.78
CA GLU A 17 8.12 -14.03 -2.44
C GLU A 17 8.27 -14.97 -1.24
N LYS A 18 9.35 -15.75 -1.21
CA LYS A 18 9.65 -16.63 -0.07
C LYS A 18 9.86 -15.85 1.22
N LEU A 19 10.59 -14.72 1.17
CA LEU A 19 10.77 -13.86 2.33
C LEU A 19 9.49 -13.15 2.75
N ARG A 20 8.61 -12.82 1.79
CA ARG A 20 7.32 -12.17 2.01
C ARG A 20 6.31 -13.08 2.71
N THR A 21 6.25 -14.35 2.29
CA THR A 21 5.28 -15.34 2.76
C THR A 21 5.71 -16.08 4.03
N ALA A 22 6.99 -16.01 4.39
CA ALA A 22 7.49 -16.57 5.65
C ALA A 22 6.73 -15.98 6.86
N LYS A 23 6.49 -16.80 7.89
CA LYS A 23 5.84 -16.38 9.14
C LYS A 23 6.76 -15.42 9.91
N GLN A 24 6.20 -14.61 10.80
CA GLN A 24 7.01 -13.69 11.61
C GLN A 24 7.90 -14.42 12.62
N SER A 25 7.44 -15.59 13.09
CA SER A 25 8.17 -16.49 13.98
C SER A 25 9.21 -17.36 13.27
N THR A 26 9.32 -17.31 11.94
CA THR A 26 10.31 -18.10 11.20
C THR A 26 11.73 -17.67 11.54
N THR A 27 12.59 -18.66 11.79
CA THR A 27 14.04 -18.51 11.88
C THR A 27 14.66 -18.97 10.56
N PHE A 28 15.39 -18.07 9.90
CA PHE A 28 16.20 -18.40 8.74
C PHE A 28 17.57 -18.85 9.24
N VAL A 29 18.12 -19.90 8.66
CA VAL A 29 19.43 -20.42 9.03
C VAL A 29 20.11 -21.12 7.86
N GLU A 30 21.41 -20.91 7.74
CA GLU A 30 22.29 -21.70 6.89
C GLU A 30 22.90 -22.84 7.71
N ALA A 31 22.54 -24.08 7.38
CA ALA A 31 22.99 -25.28 8.10
C ALA A 31 24.32 -25.80 7.54
N THR A 32 25.36 -24.99 7.69
CA THR A 32 26.74 -25.28 7.28
C THR A 32 27.69 -25.14 8.46
N PHE A 33 28.87 -25.77 8.37
CA PHE A 33 29.98 -25.63 9.33
C PHE A 33 30.69 -24.27 9.19
N ASN A 34 29.92 -23.18 9.15
CA ASN A 34 30.41 -21.81 9.14
C ASN A 34 29.96 -21.11 10.43
N ASN A 35 30.90 -20.53 11.16
CA ASN A 35 30.66 -19.94 12.48
C ASN A 35 30.13 -18.50 12.42
N GLU A 36 30.24 -17.82 11.28
CA GLU A 36 29.84 -16.43 11.13
C GLU A 36 28.47 -16.31 10.44
N TRP A 37 28.34 -16.92 9.27
CA TRP A 37 27.18 -16.80 8.39
C TRP A 37 26.11 -17.85 8.65
N GLY A 38 26.51 -19.03 9.12
CA GLY A 38 25.65 -20.19 9.38
C GLY A 38 25.57 -20.58 10.86
N SER A 39 25.02 -21.77 11.09
CA SER A 39 24.85 -22.33 12.45
C SER A 39 26.07 -23.07 13.00
N ALA A 40 27.13 -23.24 12.22
CA ALA A 40 28.27 -24.11 12.51
C ALA A 40 27.91 -25.59 12.74
N LEU A 41 26.76 -26.02 12.22
CA LEU A 41 26.24 -27.39 12.33
C LEU A 41 25.77 -27.85 10.96
N ASP A 42 25.72 -29.16 10.78
CA ASP A 42 25.03 -29.77 9.65
C ASP A 42 23.51 -29.63 9.79
N ARG A 43 22.77 -29.96 8.73
CA ARG A 43 21.30 -29.87 8.73
C ARG A 43 20.65 -30.59 9.90
N LYS A 44 21.15 -31.77 10.30
CA LYS A 44 20.58 -32.52 11.41
C LYS A 44 20.89 -31.84 12.74
N GLY A 45 22.13 -31.39 12.96
CA GLY A 45 22.52 -30.63 14.14
C GLY A 45 21.72 -29.34 14.28
N THR A 46 21.59 -28.54 13.22
CA THR A 46 20.82 -27.29 13.25
C THR A 46 19.36 -27.50 13.64
N GLN A 47 18.72 -28.58 13.17
CA GLN A 47 17.32 -28.87 13.46
C GLN A 47 17.09 -29.37 14.89
N ASN A 48 18.04 -30.10 15.46
CA ASN A 48 17.93 -30.71 16.79
C ASN A 48 18.52 -29.85 17.92
N THR A 49 19.26 -28.79 17.58
CA THR A 49 19.83 -27.84 18.53
C THR A 49 19.03 -26.54 18.52
N LYS A 50 18.68 -26.03 19.70
CA LYS A 50 17.99 -24.74 19.83
C LYS A 50 18.91 -23.61 19.29
N PRO A 51 18.37 -22.55 18.66
CA PRO A 51 19.18 -21.45 18.10
C PRO A 51 20.14 -20.79 19.09
N GLU A 52 19.77 -20.72 20.37
CA GLU A 52 20.60 -20.18 21.46
C GLU A 52 21.87 -20.99 21.73
N HIS A 53 21.91 -22.25 21.26
CA HIS A 53 23.00 -23.19 21.47
C HIS A 53 23.74 -23.52 20.15
N TRP A 54 23.45 -22.80 19.06
CA TRP A 54 24.24 -22.94 17.84
C TRP A 54 25.63 -22.36 18.07
N PRO A 55 26.71 -23.07 17.69
CA PRO A 55 28.06 -22.51 17.79
C PRO A 55 28.29 -21.35 16.82
N GLY A 56 27.55 -21.30 15.71
CA GLY A 56 27.63 -20.23 14.72
C GLY A 56 26.64 -19.08 14.98
N SER A 57 27.06 -17.86 14.61
CA SER A 57 26.30 -16.62 14.80
C SER A 57 25.06 -16.48 13.92
N ASN A 58 24.97 -17.27 12.84
CA ASN A 58 23.86 -17.21 11.86
C ASN A 58 23.58 -15.79 11.35
N THR A 59 24.63 -15.02 11.05
CA THR A 59 24.52 -13.62 10.62
C THR A 59 23.65 -13.48 9.37
N LEU A 60 23.73 -14.44 8.44
CA LEU A 60 22.90 -14.45 7.24
C LEU A 60 21.40 -14.54 7.59
N GLY A 61 21.04 -15.46 8.48
CA GLY A 61 19.65 -15.66 8.92
C GLY A 61 19.06 -14.43 9.60
N VAL A 62 19.86 -13.73 10.41
CA VAL A 62 19.46 -12.46 11.06
C VAL A 62 19.18 -11.37 10.01
N LEU A 63 20.05 -11.21 9.02
CA LEU A 63 19.85 -10.25 7.92
C LEU A 63 18.60 -10.58 7.10
N LEU A 64 18.39 -11.85 6.73
CA LEU A 64 17.19 -12.30 6.02
C LEU A 64 15.90 -12.00 6.81
N LYS A 65 15.93 -12.17 8.14
CA LYS A 65 14.79 -11.82 9.00
C LYS A 65 14.50 -10.31 9.00
N LYS A 66 15.54 -9.47 9.04
CA LYS A 66 15.41 -8.00 8.93
C LYS A 66 14.80 -7.61 7.58
N ILE A 67 15.27 -8.17 6.49
CA ILE A 67 14.78 -7.89 5.13
C ILE A 67 13.33 -8.39 4.95
N SER A 68 13.01 -9.60 5.43
CA SER A 68 11.63 -10.13 5.42
C SER A 68 10.64 -9.20 6.14
N LYS A 69 11.04 -8.60 7.27
CA LYS A 69 10.23 -7.57 7.96
C LYS A 69 10.02 -6.33 7.06
N LYS A 70 11.08 -5.82 6.41
CA LYS A 70 10.99 -4.66 5.48
C LYS A 70 10.03 -4.96 4.32
N VAL A 71 10.16 -6.12 3.68
CA VAL A 71 9.33 -6.53 2.53
C VAL A 71 7.85 -6.65 2.92
N ARG A 72 7.53 -7.23 4.08
CA ARG A 72 6.12 -7.34 4.55
C ARG A 72 5.49 -5.98 4.86
N LYS A 73 6.26 -5.04 5.46
CA LYS A 73 5.75 -3.69 5.76
C LYS A 73 5.36 -2.91 4.50
N ARG A 74 6.12 -3.02 3.41
CA ARG A 74 5.79 -2.35 2.12
C ARG A 74 4.41 -2.78 1.58
N LYS A 75 4.03 -4.04 1.75
CA LYS A 75 2.70 -4.53 1.35
C LYS A 75 1.59 -3.88 2.19
N LEU A 76 1.80 -3.71 3.49
CA LEU A 76 0.82 -3.08 4.37
C LEU A 76 0.57 -1.62 3.95
N SER A 77 1.62 -0.85 3.69
CA SER A 77 1.49 0.53 3.20
C SER A 77 0.82 0.61 1.83
N ASP A 78 1.20 -0.24 0.87
CA ASP A 78 0.56 -0.26 -0.45
C ASP A 78 -0.91 -0.69 -0.38
N SER A 79 -1.24 -1.64 0.50
CA SER A 79 -2.61 -2.09 0.69
C SER A 79 -3.48 -1.07 1.44
N ALA A 80 -2.91 -0.31 2.38
CA ALA A 80 -3.60 0.78 3.07
C ALA A 80 -3.95 1.92 2.10
N ASN A 81 -2.98 2.33 1.26
CA ASN A 81 -3.19 3.35 0.24
C ASN A 81 -4.23 2.92 -0.82
N ARG A 82 -4.29 1.64 -1.20
CA ARG A 82 -5.33 1.16 -2.13
C ARG A 82 -6.74 1.24 -1.54
N LYS A 83 -6.92 0.89 -0.26
CA LYS A 83 -8.24 0.99 0.40
C LYS A 83 -8.70 2.44 0.53
N GLN A 84 -7.80 3.35 0.89
CA GLN A 84 -8.12 4.77 1.00
C GLN A 84 -8.50 5.38 -0.35
N LYS A 85 -7.82 4.99 -1.44
CA LYS A 85 -8.14 5.44 -2.81
C LYS A 85 -9.46 4.89 -3.36
N GLN A 86 -9.88 3.68 -2.95
CA GLN A 86 -11.20 3.14 -3.26
C GLN A 86 -12.30 3.91 -2.53
N ASN A 87 -12.20 4.09 -1.22
CA ASN A 87 -13.18 4.87 -0.44
C ASN A 87 -13.36 6.29 -0.99
N ASN A 88 -12.26 6.96 -1.39
CA ASN A 88 -12.33 8.31 -1.93
C ASN A 88 -12.98 8.38 -3.34
N ARG A 89 -12.77 7.35 -4.19
CA ARG A 89 -13.42 7.25 -5.51
C ARG A 89 -14.91 6.91 -5.41
N GLU A 90 -15.28 6.13 -4.41
CA GLU A 90 -16.67 5.76 -4.15
C GLU A 90 -17.45 6.94 -3.56
N GLN A 91 -16.83 7.69 -2.62
CA GLN A 91 -17.36 8.97 -2.13
C GLN A 91 -17.45 10.04 -3.24
N SER A 92 -16.48 10.12 -4.16
CA SER A 92 -16.56 11.09 -5.26
C SER A 92 -17.64 10.76 -6.29
N ARG A 93 -18.16 9.53 -6.31
CA ARG A 93 -19.27 9.09 -7.18
C ARG A 93 -20.63 9.24 -6.50
N GLN A 94 -20.69 9.17 -5.18
CA GLN A 94 -21.90 9.42 -4.40
C GLN A 94 -21.98 10.90 -3.98
N ARG A 95 -22.39 11.78 -4.91
CA ARG A 95 -22.82 13.12 -4.51
C ARG A 95 -24.02 12.98 -3.58
N ASN A 96 -23.96 13.62 -2.41
CA ASN A 96 -25.04 13.60 -1.44
C ASN A 96 -26.30 14.23 -2.07
N ILE A 97 -27.37 13.45 -2.21
CA ILE A 97 -28.62 13.87 -2.87
C ILE A 97 -29.17 15.17 -2.26
N VAL A 98 -28.98 15.38 -0.95
CA VAL A 98 -29.40 16.60 -0.25
C VAL A 98 -28.65 17.83 -0.75
N GLN A 99 -27.36 17.69 -1.06
CA GLN A 99 -26.54 18.77 -1.59
C GLN A 99 -26.96 19.12 -3.03
N MET A 100 -27.23 18.11 -3.86
CA MET A 100 -27.76 18.31 -5.21
C MET A 100 -29.12 19.03 -5.20
N LEU A 101 -30.04 18.61 -4.32
CA LEU A 101 -31.36 19.25 -4.20
C LEU A 101 -31.26 20.70 -3.72
N LYS A 102 -30.26 21.01 -2.89
CA LYS A 102 -30.00 22.38 -2.42
C LYS A 102 -29.45 23.26 -3.53
N GLU A 103 -28.51 22.76 -4.32
CA GLU A 103 -27.94 23.47 -5.48
C GLU A 103 -29.00 23.75 -6.57
N LEU A 104 -29.88 22.77 -6.84
CA LEU A 104 -30.99 22.96 -7.78
C LEU A 104 -31.99 24.02 -7.30
N ARG A 105 -32.31 24.08 -6.00
CA ARG A 105 -33.17 25.14 -5.45
C ARG A 105 -32.52 26.52 -5.56
N THR A 106 -31.22 26.63 -5.28
CA THR A 106 -30.53 27.92 -5.37
C THR A 106 -30.35 28.40 -6.81
N ALA A 107 -30.24 27.48 -7.78
CA ALA A 107 -30.18 27.82 -9.20
C ALA A 107 -31.56 28.20 -9.77
N SER A 108 -32.66 27.69 -9.19
CA SER A 108 -34.02 28.07 -9.59
C SER A 108 -34.47 29.44 -9.10
N ASP A 109 -33.79 30.04 -8.10
CA ASP A 109 -34.12 31.37 -7.56
C ASP A 109 -33.38 32.52 -8.28
N SER A 110 -32.43 32.24 -9.19
CA SER A 110 -31.55 33.25 -9.78
C SER A 110 -31.96 33.80 -11.16
N ASP A 111 -33.07 33.35 -11.75
CA ASP A 111 -33.54 33.86 -13.04
C ASP A 111 -34.98 34.43 -12.95
N VAL A 112 -35.11 35.63 -12.39
CA VAL A 112 -36.27 36.50 -12.64
C VAL A 112 -35.81 37.94 -12.92
N SER A 113 -34.97 38.11 -13.93
CA SER A 113 -34.85 39.39 -14.64
C SER A 113 -35.93 39.41 -15.72
N GLY A 114 -37.14 39.81 -15.34
CA GLY A 114 -38.25 40.01 -16.26
C GLY A 114 -37.93 41.10 -17.29
N CYS A 115 -37.62 40.71 -18.52
CA CYS A 115 -37.77 41.58 -19.68
C CYS A 115 -39.27 41.85 -19.87
N ASN A 116 -39.71 43.08 -19.65
CA ASN A 116 -40.98 43.59 -20.17
C ASN A 116 -40.72 44.19 -21.56
N PRO A 117 -41.28 43.65 -22.65
CA PRO A 117 -41.37 44.34 -23.92
C PRO A 117 -42.84 44.73 -24.15
N ASP A 118 -43.28 45.82 -23.53
CA ASP A 118 -44.55 46.46 -23.94
C ASP A 118 -44.41 47.98 -23.71
N SER A 119 -44.16 48.70 -24.79
CA SER A 119 -44.51 50.11 -24.91
C SER A 119 -45.09 50.32 -26.30
N GLU A 120 -46.30 50.84 -26.27
CA GLU A 120 -47.30 50.84 -27.33
C GLU A 120 -46.91 51.63 -28.58
N SER A 121 -47.53 51.19 -29.66
CA SER A 121 -47.79 51.86 -30.92
C SER A 121 -48.33 53.28 -30.79
N SER A 122 -47.89 54.17 -31.66
CA SER A 122 -48.63 55.29 -32.30
C SER A 122 -47.75 55.79 -33.46
N GLU A 123 -48.02 55.44 -34.73
CA GLU A 123 -48.87 56.20 -35.69
C GLU A 123 -48.44 57.69 -35.77
N GLU A 124 -48.24 58.37 -36.91
CA GLU A 124 -48.60 58.18 -38.32
C GLU A 124 -47.80 59.22 -39.16
N GLU A 125 -47.80 59.06 -40.48
CA GLU A 125 -47.16 59.93 -41.49
C GLU A 125 -47.67 61.38 -41.51
N LYS A 126 -46.80 62.36 -41.85
CA LYS A 126 -46.77 63.05 -43.16
C LYS A 126 -45.61 64.03 -43.30
#